data_AF-A0AAE0JDE6-F1
#
_entry.id   AF-A0AAE0JDE6-F1
#
_cell.length_a   1.000
_cell.length_b   1.000
_cell.length_c   1.000
_cell.angle_alpha   90.00
_cell.angle_beta   90.00
_cell.angle_gamma   90.00
#
_symmetry.space_group_name_H-M   'P 1'
#
loop_
_entity.id
_entity.type
_entity.pdbx_description
1 polymer ?
#
loop_
_entity_poly.entity_id
_entity_poly.type
_entity_poly.pdbx_seq_one_letter_code
_entity_poly.pdbx_strand_id
1 'polypeptide(L)'
;MAASLSAPTVMAATPIIQICALVELKGSQNIRDWNHFLRVELDAEDLTEYVFGPASAVPEPNKNLDPVAHKAWKLARAKAMRILISTLRRETVISRLEGYGWDNENRDPAYVRQLVWKVFGSGAPALPLV
;
A
#
# COMPACT_ATOMS: atom_id res chain seq x y z
N MET A 1 -10.56 -31.36 -51.27
CA MET A 1 -10.24 -31.33 -49.84
C MET A 1 -9.31 -30.14 -49.60
N ALA A 2 -9.80 -29.06 -49.01
CA ALA A 2 -9.01 -27.86 -48.72
C ALA A 2 -8.69 -27.85 -47.23
N ALA A 3 -7.40 -27.82 -46.88
CA ALA A 3 -6.94 -27.70 -45.49
C ALA A 3 -6.90 -26.21 -45.11
N SER A 4 -7.77 -25.81 -44.20
CA SER A 4 -7.75 -24.47 -43.57
C SER A 4 -6.60 -24.40 -42.58
N LEU A 5 -5.64 -23.52 -42.84
CA LEU A 5 -4.57 -23.17 -41.90
C LEU A 5 -5.11 -22.23 -40.83
N SER A 6 -5.29 -22.72 -39.62
CA SER A 6 -5.62 -21.93 -38.44
C SER A 6 -4.42 -21.07 -38.05
N ALA A 7 -4.59 -19.74 -38.07
CA ALA A 7 -3.57 -18.81 -37.59
C ALA A 7 -3.32 -19.00 -36.08
N PRO A 8 -2.06 -18.90 -35.60
CA PRO A 8 -1.77 -18.98 -34.18
C PRO A 8 -2.29 -17.73 -33.48
N THR A 9 -3.21 -17.92 -32.52
CA THR A 9 -3.62 -16.91 -31.56
C THR A 9 -2.39 -16.48 -30.77
N VAL A 10 -1.87 -15.29 -31.06
CA VAL A 10 -0.84 -14.64 -30.24
C VAL A 10 -1.47 -14.38 -28.88
N MET A 11 -1.11 -15.18 -27.88
CA MET A 11 -1.43 -14.89 -26.49
C MET A 11 -0.75 -13.56 -26.15
N ALA A 12 -1.56 -12.50 -26.00
CA ALA A 12 -1.07 -11.23 -25.50
C ALA A 12 -0.51 -11.49 -24.10
N ALA A 13 0.82 -11.50 -23.97
CA ALA A 13 1.48 -11.52 -22.68
C ALA A 13 1.02 -10.28 -21.93
N THR A 14 0.27 -10.49 -20.85
CA THR A 14 -0.13 -9.43 -19.94
C THR A 14 1.16 -8.74 -19.47
N PRO A 15 1.32 -7.42 -19.66
CA PRO A 15 2.49 -6.75 -19.16
C PRO A 15 2.54 -6.96 -17.65
N ILE A 16 3.59 -7.64 -17.17
CA ILE A 16 3.97 -7.60 -15.77
C ILE A 16 4.46 -6.17 -15.58
N ILE A 17 3.59 -5.29 -15.07
CA ILE A 17 4.00 -3.97 -14.60
C ILE A 17 4.88 -4.24 -13.39
N GLN A 18 6.19 -4.31 -13.64
CA GLN A 18 7.18 -4.55 -12.61
C GLN A 18 7.33 -3.25 -11.83
N ILE A 19 6.71 -3.23 -10.65
CA ILE A 19 6.85 -2.19 -9.65
C ILE A 19 8.30 -2.22 -9.16
N CYS A 20 9.16 -1.43 -9.80
CA CYS A 20 10.62 -1.46 -9.56
C CYS A 20 11.07 -0.56 -8.39
N ALA A 21 10.17 0.18 -7.75
CA ALA A 21 10.54 1.22 -6.78
C ALA A 21 10.30 0.86 -5.30
N LEU A 22 9.45 -0.12 -4.97
CA LEU A 22 9.09 -0.39 -3.57
C LEU A 22 10.27 -0.89 -2.75
N VAL A 23 10.64 -0.11 -1.74
CA VAL A 23 11.67 -0.47 -0.75
C VAL A 23 11.00 -1.07 0.48
N GLU A 24 11.51 -2.19 0.96
CA GLU A 24 11.09 -2.79 2.22
C GLU A 24 11.51 -1.91 3.42
N LEU A 25 10.63 -1.74 4.41
CA LEU A 25 10.99 -1.08 5.66
C LEU A 25 11.93 -1.97 6.48
N LYS A 26 13.13 -1.46 6.77
CA LYS A 26 14.16 -2.15 7.56
C LYS A 26 14.23 -1.63 9.00
N GLY A 27 13.62 -0.48 9.27
CA GLY A 27 13.60 0.21 10.56
C GLY A 27 13.79 1.72 10.38
N SER A 28 14.14 2.40 11.47
CA SER A 28 14.32 3.87 11.47
C SER A 28 15.42 4.35 10.52
N GLN A 29 16.42 3.52 10.25
CA GLN A 29 17.56 3.85 9.38
C GLN A 29 17.17 4.11 7.92
N ASN A 30 16.10 3.48 7.43
CA ASN A 30 15.65 3.65 6.04
C ASN A 30 14.22 4.21 5.93
N ILE A 31 13.65 4.75 7.02
CA ILE A 31 12.27 5.25 7.04
C ILE A 31 12.02 6.37 6.02
N ARG A 32 13.03 7.21 5.77
CA ARG A 32 12.93 8.32 4.80
C ARG A 32 12.85 7.79 3.37
N ASP A 33 13.74 6.86 3.02
CA ASP A 33 13.76 6.24 1.69
C ASP A 33 12.49 5.42 1.47
N TRP A 34 12.10 4.62 2.46
CA TRP A 34 10.83 3.88 2.44
C TRP A 34 9.64 4.81 2.18
N ASN A 35 9.54 5.92 2.91
CA ASN A 35 8.44 6.86 2.76
C ASN A 35 8.46 7.57 1.39
N HIS A 36 9.66 7.85 0.85
CA HIS A 36 9.82 8.44 -0.48
C HIS A 36 9.35 7.48 -1.58
N PHE A 37 9.87 6.26 -1.59
CA PHE A 37 9.54 5.27 -2.62
C PHE A 37 8.11 4.76 -2.52
N LEU A 38 7.56 4.64 -1.30
CA LEU A 38 6.14 4.35 -1.10
C LEU A 38 5.27 5.44 -1.73
N ARG A 39 5.65 6.71 -1.61
CA ARG A 39 4.90 7.83 -2.20
C ARG A 39 4.97 7.80 -3.73
N VAL A 40 6.15 7.54 -4.30
CA VAL A 40 6.31 7.38 -5.76
C VAL A 40 5.40 6.27 -6.28
N GLU A 41 5.34 5.14 -5.59
CA GLU A 41 4.52 4.01 -6.01
C GLU A 41 3.02 4.31 -5.95
N LEU A 42 2.58 4.93 -4.86
CA LEU A 42 1.18 5.30 -4.71
C LEU A 42 0.78 6.39 -5.71
N ASP A 43 1.69 7.28 -6.09
CA ASP A 43 1.43 8.30 -7.10
C ASP A 43 1.21 7.68 -8.49
N ALA A 44 1.99 6.65 -8.83
CA ALA A 44 1.84 5.93 -10.09
C ALA A 44 0.49 5.18 -10.22
N GLU A 45 -0.16 4.86 -9.10
CA GLU A 45 -1.48 4.24 -9.08
C GLU A 45 -2.64 5.21 -8.72
N ASP A 46 -2.38 6.53 -8.61
CA ASP A 46 -3.35 7.53 -8.13
C ASP A 46 -3.92 7.23 -6.72
N LEU A 47 -3.10 6.65 -5.85
CA LEU A 47 -3.46 6.19 -4.50
C LEU A 47 -2.90 7.08 -3.38
N THR A 48 -2.05 8.07 -3.70
CA THR A 48 -1.32 8.89 -2.71
C THR A 48 -2.25 9.47 -1.63
N GLU A 49 -3.41 10.00 -2.03
CA GLU A 49 -4.34 10.66 -1.11
C GLU A 49 -4.93 9.72 -0.04
N TYR A 50 -5.07 8.43 -0.34
CA TYR A 50 -5.60 7.44 0.60
C TYR A 50 -4.62 7.07 1.73
N VAL A 51 -3.32 7.39 1.56
CA VAL A 51 -2.25 7.04 2.51
C VAL A 51 -1.63 8.28 3.15
N PHE A 52 -1.42 9.34 2.36
CA PHE A 52 -0.75 10.57 2.78
C PHE A 52 -1.70 11.75 3.00
N GLY A 53 -2.96 11.64 2.55
CA GLY A 53 -3.96 12.68 2.77
C GLY A 53 -4.44 12.70 4.23
N PRO A 54 -5.08 13.81 4.68
CA PRO A 54 -5.89 13.79 5.88
C PRO A 54 -6.96 12.69 5.79
N ALA A 55 -7.46 12.19 6.92
CA ALA A 55 -8.53 11.16 6.93
C ALA A 55 -9.79 11.60 6.14
N SER A 56 -9.99 12.90 5.94
CA SER A 56 -11.05 13.51 5.14
C SER A 56 -10.70 13.76 3.67
N ALA A 57 -9.48 13.45 3.21
CA ALA A 57 -9.04 13.75 1.84
C ALA A 57 -9.90 13.06 0.79
N VAL A 58 -10.21 11.79 1.04
CA VAL A 58 -11.04 10.98 0.15
C VAL A 58 -12.23 10.41 0.94
N PRO A 59 -13.33 11.17 1.09
CA PRO A 59 -14.47 10.77 1.90
C PRO A 59 -15.13 9.51 1.34
N GLU A 60 -15.68 8.67 2.24
CA GLU A 60 -16.43 7.48 1.84
C GLU A 60 -17.69 7.91 1.05
N PRO A 61 -17.84 7.47 -0.22
CA PRO A 61 -19.04 7.76 -1.00
C PRO A 61 -20.26 7.11 -0.35
N ASN A 62 -21.42 7.78 -0.40
CA ASN A 62 -22.64 7.18 0.10
C ASN A 62 -23.04 5.98 -0.76
N LYS A 63 -22.92 4.78 -0.19
CA LYS A 63 -23.23 3.50 -0.84
C LYS A 63 -24.62 3.44 -1.49
N ASN A 64 -25.60 4.13 -0.92
CA ASN A 64 -26.98 4.10 -1.40
C ASN A 64 -27.23 5.06 -2.56
N LEU A 65 -26.42 6.12 -2.68
CA LEU A 65 -26.49 7.08 -3.78
C LEU A 65 -25.63 6.66 -4.97
N ASP A 66 -24.42 6.19 -4.71
CA ASP A 66 -23.51 5.75 -5.77
C ASP A 66 -22.72 4.49 -5.34
N PRO A 67 -23.28 3.29 -5.61
CA PRO A 67 -22.63 2.02 -5.27
C PRO A 67 -21.38 1.75 -6.11
N VAL A 68 -21.26 2.34 -7.31
CA VAL A 68 -20.09 2.18 -8.17
C VAL A 68 -18.92 2.97 -7.60
N ALA A 69 -19.13 4.23 -7.25
CA ALA A 69 -18.12 5.04 -6.57
C ALA A 69 -17.73 4.43 -5.22
N HIS A 70 -18.69 3.92 -4.44
CA HIS A 70 -18.39 3.24 -3.17
C HIS A 70 -17.49 2.01 -3.36
N LYS A 71 -17.78 1.20 -4.38
CA LYS A 71 -16.97 0.03 -4.71
C LYS A 71 -15.57 0.42 -5.18
N ALA A 72 -15.45 1.44 -6.02
CA ALA A 72 -14.16 1.97 -6.50
C ALA A 72 -13.32 2.51 -5.33
N TRP A 73 -13.93 3.27 -4.43
CA TRP A 73 -13.29 3.79 -3.22
C TRP A 73 -12.75 2.67 -2.32
N LYS A 74 -13.54 1.61 -2.09
CA LYS A 74 -13.08 0.44 -1.32
C LYS A 74 -11.92 -0.27 -1.99
N LEU A 75 -11.96 -0.42 -3.31
CA LEU A 75 -10.90 -1.07 -4.08
C LEU A 75 -9.59 -0.26 -4.01
N ALA A 76 -9.65 1.06 -4.16
CA ALA A 76 -8.49 1.93 -4.07
C ALA A 76 -7.81 1.81 -2.69
N ARG A 77 -8.59 1.85 -1.60
CA ARG A 77 -8.07 1.64 -0.24
C ARG A 77 -7.45 0.26 -0.05
N ALA A 78 -8.09 -0.79 -0.56
CA ALA A 78 -7.55 -2.14 -0.49
C ALA A 78 -6.22 -2.28 -1.27
N LYS A 79 -6.10 -1.64 -2.44
CA LYS A 79 -4.85 -1.59 -3.20
C LYS A 79 -3.76 -0.84 -2.43
N ALA A 80 -4.06 0.36 -1.93
CA ALA A 80 -3.12 1.16 -1.16
C ALA A 80 -2.61 0.40 0.09
N MET A 81 -3.53 -0.27 0.80
CA MET A 81 -3.20 -1.13 1.93
C MET A 81 -2.30 -2.30 1.53
N ARG A 82 -2.60 -2.96 0.41
CA ARG A 82 -1.77 -4.06 -0.09
C ARG A 82 -0.35 -3.60 -0.40
N ILE A 83 -0.18 -2.45 -1.07
CA ILE A 83 1.12 -1.86 -1.36
C ILE A 83 1.86 -1.58 -0.05
N LEU A 84 1.20 -0.91 0.89
CA LEU A 84 1.79 -0.56 2.18
C LEU A 84 2.26 -1.80 2.96
N ILE A 85 1.37 -2.78 3.20
CA ILE A 85 1.69 -4.01 3.92
C ILE A 85 2.79 -4.81 3.20
N SER A 86 2.83 -4.78 1.87
CA SER A 86 3.87 -5.49 1.12
C SER A 86 5.29 -5.00 1.45
N THR A 87 5.44 -3.79 1.98
CA THR A 87 6.73 -3.22 2.41
C THR A 87 7.06 -3.48 3.89
N LEU A 88 6.11 -3.99 4.69
CA LEU A 88 6.24 -4.18 6.14
C LEU A 88 6.52 -5.66 6.51
N ARG A 89 7.13 -6.44 5.62
CA ARG A 89 7.24 -7.91 5.76
C ARG A 89 8.26 -8.39 6.81
N ARG A 90 9.13 -7.52 7.31
CA ARG A 90 10.14 -7.91 8.30
C ARG A 90 9.51 -8.19 9.64
N GLU A 91 9.82 -9.34 10.20
CA GLU A 91 9.37 -9.74 11.53
C GLU A 91 9.71 -8.69 12.60
N THR A 92 10.93 -8.14 12.58
CA THR A 92 11.34 -7.08 13.53
C THR A 92 10.52 -5.80 13.41
N VAL A 93 10.00 -5.49 12.22
CA VAL A 93 9.12 -4.35 12.00
C VAL A 93 7.71 -4.68 12.49
N ILE A 94 7.19 -5.85 12.12
CA ILE A 94 5.87 -6.35 12.52
C ILE A 94 5.76 -6.39 14.04
N SER A 95 6.67 -7.08 14.74
CA SER A 95 6.65 -7.21 16.20
C SER A 95 6.73 -5.85 16.89
N ARG A 96 7.49 -4.90 16.32
CA ARG A 96 7.56 -3.55 16.86
C ARG A 96 6.27 -2.76 16.63
N LEU A 97 5.63 -2.90 15.48
CA LEU A 97 4.32 -2.27 15.23
C LEU A 97 3.24 -2.86 16.16
N GLU A 98 3.20 -4.18 16.32
CA GLU A 98 2.31 -4.88 17.24
C GLU A 98 2.50 -4.40 18.68
N GLY A 99 3.74 -4.26 19.14
CA GLY A 99 4.07 -3.71 20.46
C GLY A 99 3.61 -2.26 20.68
N TYR A 100 3.31 -1.52 19.60
CA TYR A 100 2.78 -0.15 19.64
C TYR A 100 1.28 -0.07 19.31
N GLY A 101 0.59 -1.21 19.30
CA GLY A 101 -0.86 -1.29 19.13
C GLY A 101 -1.31 -1.30 17.67
N TRP A 102 -0.56 -1.98 16.79
CA TRP A 102 -1.02 -2.24 15.42
C TRP A 102 -2.27 -3.12 15.42
N ASP A 103 -3.37 -2.55 14.94
CA ASP A 103 -4.61 -3.26 14.64
C ASP A 103 -4.59 -3.79 13.20
N ASN A 104 -4.44 -5.12 13.07
CA ASN A 104 -4.44 -5.81 11.78
C ASN A 104 -5.83 -5.86 11.11
N GLU A 105 -6.91 -5.59 11.85
CA GLU A 105 -8.26 -5.53 11.28
C GLU A 105 -8.60 -4.15 10.72
N ASN A 106 -7.83 -3.12 11.10
CA ASN A 106 -8.03 -1.76 10.61
C ASN A 106 -7.72 -1.69 9.11
N ARG A 107 -8.74 -1.35 8.31
CA ARG A 107 -8.65 -1.27 6.85
C ARG A 107 -8.26 0.13 6.35
N ASP A 108 -7.68 0.95 7.21
CA ASP A 108 -7.23 2.30 6.87
C ASP A 108 -5.72 2.35 6.54
N PRO A 109 -5.35 2.59 5.27
CA PRO A 109 -3.94 2.74 4.90
C PRO A 109 -3.26 3.91 5.62
N ALA A 110 -3.99 5.00 5.86
CA ALA A 110 -3.47 6.18 6.54
C ALA A 110 -3.09 5.88 8.00
N TYR A 111 -3.95 5.15 8.73
CA TYR A 111 -3.66 4.65 10.07
C TYR A 111 -2.33 3.87 10.14
N VAL A 112 -2.13 2.89 9.25
CA VAL A 112 -0.91 2.07 9.25
C VAL A 112 0.32 2.94 8.97
N ARG A 113 0.25 3.85 8.00
CA ARG A 113 1.35 4.77 7.70
C ARG A 113 1.66 5.71 8.88
N GLN A 114 0.64 6.23 9.57
CA GLN A 114 0.81 7.06 10.75
C GLN A 114 1.48 6.29 11.90
N LEU A 115 1.08 5.03 12.11
CA LEU A 115 1.71 4.17 13.10
C LEU A 115 3.18 3.90 12.76
N VAL A 116 3.49 3.54 11.51
CA VAL A 116 4.86 3.34 11.04
C VAL A 116 5.70 4.60 11.27
N TRP A 117 5.17 5.78 10.93
CA TRP A 117 5.88 7.04 11.14
C TRP A 117 6.08 7.35 12.64
N LYS A 118 5.12 7.03 13.49
CA LYS A 118 5.24 7.18 14.96
C LYS A 118 6.31 6.27 15.54
N VAL A 119 6.43 5.04 15.03
CA VAL A 119 7.34 4.01 15.56
C VAL A 119 8.77 4.17 15.03
N PHE A 120 8.95 4.61 13.79
CA PHE A 120 10.25 4.62 13.11
C PHE A 120 10.71 6.01 12.67
N GLY A 121 9.82 7.00 12.61
CA GLY A 121 10.12 8.34 12.12
C GLY A 121 10.93 9.19 13.10
N SER A 122 11.26 10.41 12.68
CA SER A 122 12.01 11.38 13.48
C SER A 122 11.26 11.70 14.78
N GLY A 123 11.88 11.40 15.94
CA GLY A 123 11.25 11.58 17.26
C GLY A 123 10.57 10.32 17.82
N ALA A 124 10.74 9.16 17.17
CA ALA A 124 10.31 7.89 17.74
C ALA A 124 10.97 7.65 19.11
N PRO A 125 10.22 7.11 20.09
CA PRO A 125 10.79 6.76 21.39
C PRO A 125 11.95 5.78 21.21
N ALA A 126 13.11 6.12 21.78
CA ALA A 126 14.25 5.22 21.86
C ALA A 126 13.82 3.96 22.62
N LEU A 127 14.06 2.78 22.05
CA LEU A 127 13.82 1.54 22.76
C LEU A 127 14.75 1.48 23.99
N PRO A 128 14.27 1.05 25.16
CA PRO A 128 15.16 0.52 26.17
C PRO A 128 15.82 -0.73 25.57
N LEU A 129 17.16 -0.74 25.53
CA LEU A 129 17.92 -1.95 25.26
C LEU A 129 17.56 -2.96 26.36
N VAL A 130 16.90 -4.06 25.99
CA VAL A 130 16.75 -5.24 26.84
C VAL A 130 17.80 -6.26 26.40
#